data_AF-A0A015IL15-F1
#
_entry.id   AF-A0A015IL15-F1
#
_cell.length_a   1.000
_cell.length_b   1.000
_cell.length_c   1.000
_cell.angle_alpha   90.00
_cell.angle_beta   90.00
_cell.angle_gamma   90.00
#
_symmetry.space_group_name_H-M   'P 1'
#
loop_
_entity.id
_entity.type
_entity.pdbx_description
1 polymer ?
#
loop_
_entity_poly.entity_id
_entity_poly.type
_entity_poly.pdbx_seq_one_letter_code
_entity_poly.pdbx_strand_id
1 'polypeptide(L)'
;MATLTYLKSTDTEYTSISTQFMSGLSHARIHSIIKIDMPSDIANRHETFKSSQAALRLYHGTKHCCDITKISDFSKLCQNSGCGVCGIIRYGPRLSNGYVWFGPCSSISDGYTGARPVGIMDPSIQVLRAIFVMDVVSATGSHGAYIVPNGEAALPRFLIIYSY
;
A
#
# COMPACT_ATOMS: atom_id res chain seq x y z
N MET A 1 -3.20 -11.93 12.61
CA MET A 1 -3.44 -10.49 12.37
C MET A 1 -2.17 -9.88 11.80
N ALA A 2 -2.26 -8.77 11.06
CA ALA A 2 -1.06 -8.12 10.54
C ALA A 2 -0.29 -7.43 11.68
N THR A 3 1.04 -7.50 11.63
CA THR A 3 1.93 -6.71 12.49
C THR A 3 2.39 -5.49 11.72
N LEU A 4 2.36 -4.32 12.39
CA LEU A 4 2.73 -3.04 11.80
C LEU A 4 3.94 -2.48 12.55
N THR A 5 5.00 -2.19 11.82
CA THR A 5 6.25 -1.67 12.39
C THR A 5 6.64 -0.37 11.70
N TYR A 6 6.65 0.73 12.45
CA TYR A 6 7.16 2.00 11.95
C TYR A 6 8.67 1.91 11.81
N LEU A 7 9.17 2.11 10.59
CA LEU A 7 10.60 2.12 10.33
C LEU A 7 11.19 3.46 10.73
N LYS A 8 12.38 3.43 11.33
CA LYS A 8 13.14 4.63 11.68
C LYS A 8 13.89 5.10 10.44
N SER A 9 14.10 6.41 10.32
CA SER A 9 14.86 6.99 9.21
C SER A 9 16.30 6.48 9.12
N THR A 10 16.85 5.97 10.23
CA THR A 10 18.17 5.34 10.30
C THR A 10 18.21 3.89 9.80
N ASP A 11 17.04 3.26 9.60
CA ASP A 11 16.98 1.87 9.14
C ASP A 11 17.38 1.80 7.67
N THR A 12 18.20 0.82 7.30
CA THR A 12 18.59 0.59 5.90
C THR A 12 17.38 0.28 5.02
N GLU A 13 16.40 -0.44 5.57
CA GLU A 13 15.12 -0.73 4.92
C GLU A 13 14.31 0.55 4.67
N TYR A 14 14.25 1.47 5.65
CA TYR A 14 13.62 2.79 5.45
C TYR A 14 14.29 3.54 4.31
N THR A 15 15.62 3.63 4.34
CA THR A 15 16.40 4.39 3.35
C THR A 15 16.16 3.84 1.95
N SER A 16 16.21 2.51 1.78
CA SER A 16 15.98 1.86 0.50
C SER A 16 14.58 2.14 -0.06
N ILE A 17 13.53 1.97 0.76
CA ILE A 17 12.14 2.20 0.33
C ILE A 17 11.89 3.70 0.07
N SER A 18 12.42 4.58 0.91
CA SER A 18 12.35 6.03 0.74
C SER A 18 12.99 6.47 -0.57
N THR A 19 14.22 6.04 -0.87
CA THR A 19 14.91 6.40 -2.12
C THR A 19 14.12 5.92 -3.35
N GLN A 20 13.63 4.68 -3.34
CA GLN A 20 12.83 4.14 -4.44
C GLN A 20 11.53 4.94 -4.63
N PHE A 21 10.82 5.25 -3.55
CA PHE A 21 9.59 6.04 -3.60
C PHE A 21 9.83 7.46 -4.12
N MET A 22 10.87 8.14 -3.63
CA MET A 22 11.20 9.51 -4.01
C MET A 22 11.70 9.63 -5.46
N SER A 23 12.16 8.53 -6.08
CA SER A 23 12.53 8.54 -7.51
C SER A 23 11.36 8.86 -8.45
N GLY A 24 10.13 8.53 -8.06
CA GLY A 24 8.91 8.88 -8.80
C GLY A 24 8.22 10.14 -8.29
N LEU A 25 8.34 10.45 -6.99
CA LEU A 25 7.68 11.59 -6.35
C LEU A 25 8.68 12.46 -5.58
N SER A 26 9.61 13.09 -6.29
CA SER A 26 10.73 13.84 -5.73
C SER A 26 10.34 15.03 -4.84
N HIS A 27 9.12 15.56 -4.99
CA HIS A 27 8.60 16.68 -4.21
C HIS A 27 7.74 16.26 -3.02
N ALA A 28 7.49 14.96 -2.83
CA ALA A 28 6.72 14.47 -1.70
C ALA A 28 7.50 14.59 -0.38
N ARG A 29 6.77 14.71 0.73
CA ARG A 29 7.31 14.65 2.09
C ARG A 29 6.81 13.39 2.77
N ILE A 30 7.69 12.44 3.03
CA ILE A 30 7.34 11.21 3.73
C ILE A 30 7.10 11.54 5.21
N HIS A 31 5.90 11.23 5.70
CA HIS A 31 5.58 11.26 7.13
C HIS A 31 6.11 10.00 7.83
N SER A 32 5.79 8.82 7.28
CA SER A 32 6.19 7.54 7.86
C SER A 32 6.21 6.42 6.82
N ILE A 33 7.09 5.44 7.04
CA ILE A 33 7.10 4.16 6.33
C ILE A 33 6.79 3.08 7.36
N ILE A 34 5.72 2.33 7.12
CA ILE A 34 5.25 1.26 7.99
C ILE A 34 5.49 -0.05 7.27
N LYS A 35 6.32 -0.92 7.84
CA LYS A 35 6.46 -2.32 7.42
C LYS A 35 5.25 -3.11 7.87
N ILE A 36 4.77 -3.97 6.98
CA ILE A 36 3.59 -4.79 7.18
C ILE A 36 4.00 -6.25 7.09
N ASP A 37 3.85 -6.96 8.20
CA ASP A 37 3.90 -8.42 8.20
C ASP A 37 2.47 -8.95 8.20
N MET A 38 2.01 -9.38 7.02
CA MET A 38 0.65 -9.89 6.84
C MET A 38 0.43 -11.17 7.65
N PRO A 39 -0.83 -11.46 8.07
CA PRO A 39 -1.20 -12.74 8.66
C PRO A 39 -0.65 -13.93 7.88
N SER A 40 -0.21 -14.98 8.59
CA SER A 40 0.40 -16.15 7.97
C SER A 40 -0.50 -16.83 6.95
N ASP A 41 -1.82 -16.83 7.14
CA ASP A 41 -2.76 -17.37 6.17
C ASP A 41 -2.74 -16.58 4.85
N ILE A 42 -2.66 -15.25 4.89
CA ILE A 42 -2.54 -14.40 3.69
C ILE A 42 -1.16 -14.59 3.05
N ALA A 43 -0.10 -14.56 3.84
CA ALA A 43 1.27 -14.75 3.34
C ALA A 43 1.45 -16.13 2.69
N ASN A 44 0.93 -17.19 3.30
CA ASN A 44 1.02 -18.54 2.76
C ASN A 44 0.21 -18.70 1.46
N ARG A 45 -0.97 -18.06 1.35
CA ARG A 45 -1.73 -18.03 0.09
C ARG A 45 -0.92 -17.34 -1.02
N HIS A 46 -0.24 -16.23 -0.70
CA HIS A 46 0.63 -15.55 -1.64
C HIS A 46 1.83 -16.42 -2.07
N GLU A 47 2.56 -17.03 -1.13
CA GLU A 47 3.71 -17.89 -1.46
C GLU A 47 3.29 -19.13 -2.26
N THR A 48 2.13 -19.72 -1.94
CA THR A 48 1.56 -20.82 -2.72
C THR A 48 1.24 -20.38 -4.16
N PHE A 49 0.68 -19.17 -4.32
CA PHE A 49 0.34 -18.60 -5.61
C PHE A 49 1.58 -18.22 -6.45
N LYS A 50 2.58 -17.64 -5.80
CA LYS A 50 3.86 -17.22 -6.40
C LYS A 50 4.61 -18.36 -7.06
N SER A 51 4.54 -19.56 -6.47
CA SER A 51 5.32 -20.71 -6.94
C SER A 51 6.81 -20.33 -7.09
N SER A 52 7.49 -20.74 -8.16
CA SER A 52 8.90 -20.41 -8.44
C SER A 52 9.13 -19.04 -9.09
N GLN A 53 8.09 -18.23 -9.29
CA GLN A 53 8.25 -16.92 -9.95
C GLN A 53 8.87 -15.89 -9.01
N ALA A 54 9.76 -15.05 -9.56
CA ALA A 54 10.25 -13.89 -8.86
C ALA A 54 9.14 -12.85 -8.72
N ALA A 55 9.03 -12.23 -7.53
CA ALA A 55 8.09 -11.14 -7.30
C ALA A 55 8.66 -9.83 -7.83
N LEU A 56 7.80 -9.05 -8.48
CA LEU A 56 8.04 -7.65 -8.81
C LEU A 56 7.67 -6.79 -7.60
N ARG A 57 8.47 -5.78 -7.30
CA ARG A 57 8.12 -4.74 -6.34
C ARG A 57 7.39 -3.62 -7.04
N LEU A 58 6.10 -3.46 -6.75
CA LEU A 58 5.23 -2.49 -7.41
C LEU A 58 4.47 -1.62 -6.40
N TYR A 59 3.93 -0.51 -6.87
CA TYR A 59 3.18 0.45 -6.06
C TYR A 59 1.68 0.27 -6.25
N HIS A 60 0.91 0.43 -5.19
CA HIS A 60 -0.56 0.46 -5.23
C HIS A 60 -1.08 1.67 -4.45
N GLY A 61 -1.53 2.69 -5.19
CA GLY A 61 -2.18 3.86 -4.61
C GLY A 61 -3.57 3.52 -4.10
N THR A 62 -3.94 4.01 -2.92
CA THR A 62 -5.28 3.78 -2.38
C THR A 62 -5.81 4.97 -1.62
N LYS A 63 -7.13 5.01 -1.45
CA LYS A 63 -7.79 6.03 -0.65
C LYS A 63 -8.03 5.57 0.79
N HIS A 64 -8.05 6.50 1.74
CA HIS A 64 -8.39 6.24 3.14
C HIS A 64 -9.51 7.17 3.62
N CYS A 65 -10.24 6.80 4.67
CA CYS A 65 -11.27 7.66 5.27
C CYS A 65 -11.09 7.89 6.77
N CYS A 66 -9.98 7.41 7.33
CA CYS A 66 -9.60 7.62 8.72
C CYS A 66 -8.26 8.33 8.81
N ASP A 67 -7.92 8.78 10.02
CA ASP A 67 -6.60 9.29 10.35
C ASP A 67 -5.58 8.14 10.32
N ILE A 68 -4.85 8.05 9.21
CA ILE A 68 -3.86 7.00 8.96
C ILE A 68 -2.56 7.19 9.76
N THR A 69 -2.33 8.37 10.35
CA THR A 69 -1.15 8.61 11.20
C THR A 69 -1.23 7.83 12.51
N LYS A 70 -2.45 7.52 12.95
CA LYS A 70 -2.75 6.80 14.20
C LYS A 70 -2.75 5.28 14.06
N ILE A 71 -2.41 4.73 12.89
CA ILE A 71 -2.39 3.28 12.65
C ILE A 71 -1.10 2.70 13.26
N SER A 72 -1.04 2.61 14.59
CA SER A 72 0.07 2.01 15.33
C SER A 72 0.07 0.48 15.29
N ASP A 73 -1.11 -0.11 15.17
CA ASP A 73 -1.30 -1.56 15.21
C ASP A 73 -2.67 -1.94 14.59
N PHE A 74 -2.91 -3.25 14.49
CA PHE A 74 -4.12 -3.81 13.88
C PHE A 74 -5.43 -3.35 14.56
N SER A 75 -5.42 -3.09 15.88
CA SER A 75 -6.60 -2.65 16.62
C SER A 75 -7.03 -1.23 16.27
N LYS A 76 -6.12 -0.41 15.74
CA LYS A 76 -6.37 0.99 15.34
C LYS A 76 -6.93 1.14 13.92
N LEU A 77 -7.01 0.06 13.16
CA LEU A 77 -7.61 0.08 11.83
C LEU A 77 -9.12 0.37 11.94
N CYS A 78 -9.62 1.34 11.18
CA CYS A 78 -11.06 1.61 11.15
C CYS A 78 -11.83 0.43 10.54
N GLN A 79 -13.14 0.36 10.84
CA GLN A 79 -14.04 -0.69 10.34
C GLN A 79 -14.79 -0.28 9.06
N ASN A 80 -14.49 0.90 8.51
CA ASN A 80 -15.18 1.40 7.33
C ASN A 80 -14.73 0.58 6.10
N SER A 81 -15.66 -0.12 5.46
CA SER A 81 -15.42 -0.95 4.27
C SER A 81 -14.91 -0.15 3.07
N GLY A 82 -15.13 1.17 3.07
CA GLY A 82 -14.60 2.09 2.09
C GLY A 82 -13.16 2.55 2.33
N CYS A 83 -12.53 2.19 3.45
CA CYS A 83 -11.13 2.55 3.71
C CYS A 83 -10.18 1.56 3.02
N GLY A 84 -9.54 1.99 1.93
CA GLY A 84 -8.59 1.15 1.19
C GLY A 84 -7.39 0.72 2.03
N VAL A 85 -6.80 1.66 2.79
CA VAL A 85 -5.67 1.36 3.70
C VAL A 85 -6.03 0.29 4.72
N CYS A 86 -7.11 0.49 5.48
CA CYS A 86 -7.51 -0.46 6.52
C CYS A 86 -7.99 -1.79 5.92
N GLY A 87 -8.70 -1.75 4.79
CA GLY A 87 -9.15 -2.95 4.09
C GLY A 87 -8.00 -3.81 3.60
N ILE A 88 -6.98 -3.20 2.99
CA ILE A 88 -5.80 -3.90 2.48
C ILE A 88 -4.98 -4.51 3.61
N ILE A 89 -4.73 -3.78 4.71
CA ILE A 89 -4.00 -4.34 5.86
C ILE A 89 -4.75 -5.52 6.49
N ARG A 90 -6.09 -5.47 6.51
CA ARG A 90 -6.91 -6.56 7.07
C ARG A 90 -6.96 -7.79 6.19
N TYR A 91 -7.11 -7.61 4.89
CA TYR A 91 -7.58 -8.67 3.99
C TYR A 91 -6.71 -8.88 2.75
N GLY A 92 -5.68 -8.06 2.53
CA GLY A 92 -4.97 -7.97 1.27
C GLY A 92 -5.72 -7.13 0.22
N PRO A 93 -5.11 -6.94 -0.96
CA PRO A 93 -5.72 -6.17 -2.05
C PRO A 93 -6.95 -6.88 -2.61
N ARG A 94 -8.03 -6.11 -2.80
CA ARG A 94 -9.27 -6.61 -3.40
C ARG A 94 -9.35 -6.21 -4.87
N LEU A 95 -9.93 -7.10 -5.68
CA LEU A 95 -10.19 -6.84 -7.09
C LEU A 95 -11.20 -5.69 -7.24
N SER A 96 -10.92 -4.79 -8.19
CA SER A 96 -11.85 -3.77 -8.66
C SER A 96 -12.03 -3.96 -10.15
N ASN A 97 -13.27 -4.22 -10.60
CA ASN A 97 -13.58 -4.58 -12.00
C ASN A 97 -12.73 -5.76 -12.51
N GLY A 98 -12.49 -6.76 -11.66
CA GLY A 98 -11.79 -8.00 -12.02
C GLY A 98 -10.27 -7.97 -11.89
N TYR A 99 -9.65 -6.83 -11.55
CA TYR A 99 -8.18 -6.73 -11.44
C TYR A 99 -7.73 -5.91 -10.23
N VAL A 100 -6.47 -6.11 -9.81
CA VAL A 100 -5.73 -5.13 -8.99
C VAL A 100 -4.67 -4.48 -9.88
N TRP A 101 -4.61 -3.14 -9.84
CA TRP A 101 -3.70 -2.34 -10.64
C TRP A 101 -2.49 -1.89 -9.81
N PHE A 102 -1.31 -1.91 -10.43
CA PHE A 102 -0.06 -1.49 -9.82
C PHE A 102 0.76 -0.60 -10.75
N GLY A 103 1.37 0.44 -10.18
CA GLY A 103 2.35 1.26 -10.89
C GLY A 103 3.77 0.71 -10.73
N PRO A 104 4.60 0.72 -11.79
CA PRO A 104 6.03 0.42 -11.66
C PRO A 104 6.81 1.48 -10.87
N CYS A 105 6.25 2.69 -10.73
CA CYS A 105 6.80 3.75 -9.92
C CYS A 105 5.69 4.46 -9.12
N SER A 106 6.10 5.21 -8.10
CA SER A 106 5.20 5.90 -7.17
C SER A 106 4.31 6.96 -7.86
N SER A 107 4.81 7.68 -8.87
CA SER A 107 4.05 8.71 -9.58
C SER A 107 2.83 8.16 -10.35
N ILE A 108 2.94 6.97 -10.93
CA ILE A 108 1.81 6.32 -11.62
C ILE A 108 0.69 5.97 -10.63
N SER A 109 1.06 5.57 -9.41
CA SER A 109 0.11 5.21 -8.36
C SER A 109 -0.42 6.41 -7.58
N ASP A 110 0.27 7.56 -7.60
CA ASP A 110 -0.11 8.76 -6.84
C ASP A 110 -1.52 9.26 -7.16
N GLY A 111 -1.92 9.21 -8.43
CA GLY A 111 -3.24 9.65 -8.89
C GLY A 111 -4.41 8.88 -8.26
N TYR A 112 -4.14 7.75 -7.60
CA TYR A 112 -5.12 6.90 -6.94
C TYR A 112 -5.10 7.02 -5.41
N THR A 113 -4.30 7.96 -4.87
CA THR A 113 -4.12 8.17 -3.43
C THR A 113 -5.05 9.26 -2.85
N GLY A 114 -4.98 9.44 -1.53
CA GLY A 114 -5.60 10.55 -0.79
C GLY A 114 -6.81 10.16 0.05
N ALA A 115 -7.44 11.17 0.66
CA ALA A 115 -8.63 10.95 1.48
C ALA A 115 -9.89 10.71 0.64
N ARG A 116 -10.76 9.80 1.08
CA ARG A 116 -12.14 9.71 0.63
C ARG A 116 -12.98 10.74 1.36
N PRO A 117 -13.90 11.42 0.65
CA PRO A 117 -14.88 12.25 1.32
C PRO A 117 -15.79 11.44 2.24
N VAL A 118 -15.73 11.67 3.56
CA VAL A 118 -16.70 11.08 4.51
C VAL A 118 -17.10 12.15 5.55
N GLY A 119 -18.30 12.72 5.42
CA GLY A 119 -18.85 13.69 6.38
C GLY A 119 -18.03 15.00 6.51
N ILE A 120 -18.24 15.73 7.63
CA ILE A 120 -17.43 16.91 7.99
C ILE A 120 -15.99 16.42 8.18
N MET A 121 -15.16 16.67 7.18
CA MET A 121 -13.78 16.17 7.15
C MET A 121 -12.86 17.10 7.92
N ASP A 122 -12.01 16.49 8.74
CA ASP A 122 -10.81 17.13 9.26
C ASP A 122 -9.88 17.49 8.08
N PRO A 123 -9.58 18.78 7.84
CA PRO A 123 -8.71 19.23 6.77
C PRO A 123 -7.31 18.60 6.81
N SER A 124 -6.83 18.22 8.01
CA SER A 124 -5.54 17.55 8.17
C SER A 124 -5.51 16.13 7.57
N ILE A 125 -6.68 15.47 7.44
CA ILE A 125 -6.79 14.16 6.80
C ILE A 125 -6.67 14.29 5.27
N GLN A 126 -7.05 15.43 4.68
CA GLN A 126 -7.02 15.64 3.22
C GLN A 126 -5.62 15.83 2.65
N VAL A 127 -4.67 16.32 3.45
CA VAL A 127 -3.29 16.56 2.99
C VAL A 127 -2.45 15.29 2.95
N LEU A 128 -2.84 14.25 3.70
CA LEU A 128 -2.12 13.00 3.74
C LEU A 128 -2.58 12.05 2.64
N ARG A 129 -1.61 11.32 2.10
CA ARG A 129 -1.76 10.31 1.06
C ARG A 129 -1.14 9.01 1.53
N ALA A 130 -1.63 7.91 0.95
CA ALA A 130 -1.23 6.56 1.32
C ALA A 130 -1.00 5.72 0.07
N ILE A 131 0.16 5.08 0.01
CA ILE A 131 0.55 4.20 -1.10
C ILE A 131 1.21 2.95 -0.52
N PHE A 132 0.83 1.80 -1.04
CA PHE A 132 1.48 0.54 -0.67
C PHE A 132 2.62 0.23 -1.61
N VAL A 133 3.67 -0.37 -1.05
CA VAL A 133 4.67 -1.13 -1.79
C VAL A 133 4.36 -2.61 -1.61
N MET A 134 4.20 -3.30 -2.73
CA MET A 134 3.66 -4.65 -2.81
C MET A 134 4.69 -5.56 -3.49
N ASP A 135 4.82 -6.79 -3.00
CA ASP A 135 5.43 -7.86 -3.79
C ASP A 135 4.32 -8.47 -4.66
N VAL A 136 4.52 -8.52 -5.98
CA VAL A 136 3.50 -8.89 -6.97
C VAL A 136 4.05 -9.93 -7.94
N VAL A 137 3.29 -10.99 -8.18
CA VAL A 137 3.66 -12.12 -9.07
C VAL A 137 2.60 -12.30 -10.15
N SER A 138 2.93 -13.02 -11.23
CA SER A 138 2.01 -13.24 -12.37
C SER A 138 1.37 -11.95 -12.93
N ALA A 139 2.09 -10.84 -12.88
CA ALA A 139 1.59 -9.54 -13.32
C ALA A 139 1.69 -9.38 -14.84
N THR A 140 0.63 -8.87 -15.45
CA THR A 140 0.58 -8.57 -16.88
C THR A 140 0.69 -7.06 -17.09
N GLY A 141 1.55 -6.62 -18.00
CA GLY A 141 1.66 -5.21 -18.37
C GLY A 141 0.39 -4.70 -19.07
N SER A 142 -0.08 -3.52 -18.70
CA SER A 142 -1.26 -2.87 -19.27
C SER A 142 -1.13 -1.35 -19.15
N HIS A 143 -1.11 -0.63 -20.28
CA HIS A 143 -1.11 0.84 -20.32
C HIS A 143 -0.02 1.52 -19.46
N GLY A 144 1.20 0.95 -19.42
CA GLY A 144 2.29 1.47 -18.58
C GLY A 144 2.18 1.11 -17.08
N ALA A 145 1.16 0.35 -16.71
CA ALA A 145 0.95 -0.22 -15.39
C ALA A 145 1.01 -1.76 -15.45
N TYR A 146 0.75 -2.40 -14.32
CA TYR A 146 0.63 -3.85 -14.18
C TYR A 146 -0.73 -4.21 -13.60
N ILE A 147 -1.28 -5.33 -14.04
CA ILE A 147 -2.52 -5.88 -13.50
C ILE A 147 -2.33 -7.33 -13.06
N VAL A 148 -3.05 -7.71 -12.02
CA VAL A 148 -3.24 -9.12 -11.64
C VAL A 148 -4.74 -9.41 -11.56
N PRO A 149 -5.20 -10.57 -12.03
CA PRO A 149 -6.61 -10.97 -11.96
C PRO A 149 -6.98 -11.57 -10.60
N ASN A 150 -6.01 -11.78 -9.70
CA ASN A 150 -6.25 -12.39 -8.40
C ASN A 150 -5.52 -11.68 -7.25
N GLY A 151 -6.20 -11.52 -6.10
CA GLY A 151 -5.68 -10.81 -4.94
C GLY A 151 -4.48 -11.50 -4.30
N GLU A 152 -4.44 -12.84 -4.29
CA GLU A 152 -3.30 -13.63 -3.79
C GLU A 152 -2.01 -13.37 -4.57
N ALA A 153 -2.09 -12.82 -5.78
CA ALA A 153 -0.91 -12.46 -6.57
C ALA A 153 -0.12 -11.29 -5.99
N ALA A 154 -0.65 -10.60 -4.97
CA ALA A 154 -0.01 -9.44 -4.39
C ALA A 154 -0.01 -9.47 -2.85
N LEU A 155 1.14 -9.16 -2.27
CA LEU A 155 1.35 -9.10 -0.83
C LEU A 155 1.81 -7.71 -0.40
N PRO A 156 1.06 -6.99 0.45
CA PRO A 156 1.51 -5.74 1.03
C PRO A 156 2.77 -5.94 1.88
N ARG A 157 3.81 -5.15 1.64
CA ARG A 157 5.07 -5.18 2.40
C ARG A 157 5.32 -3.90 3.17
N PHE A 158 4.99 -2.75 2.55
CA PHE A 158 5.12 -1.45 3.18
C PHE A 158 3.93 -0.56 2.86
N LEU A 159 3.60 0.33 3.79
CA LEU A 159 2.71 1.47 3.58
C LEU A 159 3.53 2.75 3.78
N ILE A 160 3.51 3.62 2.78
CA ILE A 160 4.14 4.94 2.84
C ILE A 160 3.03 5.97 3.00
N ILE A 161 3.14 6.76 4.07
CA ILE A 161 2.28 7.92 4.34
C ILE A 161 3.08 9.17 4.01
N TYR A 162 2.51 10.06 3.19
CA TYR A 162 3.20 11.24 2.69
C TYR A 162 2.24 12.39 2.41
N SER A 163 2.80 13.57 2.18
CA SER A 163 2.11 14.76 1.70
C SER A 163 2.93 15.46 0.60
N TYR A 164 2.42 16.57 0.09
CA TYR A 164 3.15 17.52 -0.76
C TYR A 164 3.37 18.83 -0.02
#